data_AF-T0NE35-F1
#
_entry.id   AF-T0NE35-F1
#
_cell.length_a   1.000
_cell.length_b   1.000
_cell.length_c   1.000
_cell.angle_alpha   90.00
_cell.angle_beta   90.00
_cell.angle_gamma   90.00
#
_symmetry.space_group_name_H-M   'P 1'
#
loop_
_entity.id
_entity.type
_entity.pdbx_description
1 polymer ?
#
loop_
_entity_poly.entity_id
_entity_poly.type
_entity_poly.pdbx_seq_one_letter_code
_entity_poly.pdbx_strand_id
1 'polypeptide(L)'
;MYKDNEILRTIISLIDRDDFIVESHKIIYDLILKYHDLPDGERNSKIDTKCAEDVECTKEWINIQELQVKLGEYDVEKMIHDCIREMKKFKLEESKKEIMNKIRICESQGLVEESLGLAQQLVNIQKEISNI
;
A
#
# COMPACT_ATOMS: atom_id res chain seq x y z
N MET A 1 0.02 23.17 8.26
CA MET A 1 0.11 23.49 6.82
C MET A 1 1.48 23.24 6.20
N TYR A 2 2.57 23.96 6.54
CA TYR A 2 3.86 23.75 5.84
C TYR A 2 4.47 22.35 6.09
N LYS A 3 4.41 21.88 7.34
CA LYS A 3 4.91 20.56 7.75
C LYS A 3 4.06 19.40 7.20
N ASP A 4 2.74 19.57 7.15
CA ASP A 4 1.82 18.54 6.64
C ASP A 4 1.99 18.33 5.12
N ASN A 5 2.24 19.41 4.38
CA ASN A 5 2.53 19.34 2.95
C ASN A 5 3.89 18.71 2.64
N GLU A 6 4.90 18.91 3.49
CA GLU A 6 6.20 18.25 3.38
C GLU A 6 6.07 16.74 3.63
N ILE A 7 5.34 16.36 4.69
CA ILE A 7 5.00 14.96 4.99
C ILE A 7 4.27 14.29 3.82
N LEU A 8 3.25 14.96 3.28
CA LEU A 8 2.48 14.44 2.16
C LEU A 8 3.36 14.22 0.92
N ARG A 9 4.28 15.15 0.62
CA ARG A 9 5.24 14.99 -0.49
C ARG A 9 6.17 13.80 -0.28
N THR A 10 6.65 13.61 0.95
CA THR A 10 7.46 12.43 1.30
C THR A 10 6.68 11.15 1.05
N ILE A 11 5.42 11.06 1.51
CA ILE A 11 4.57 9.89 1.29
C ILE A 11 4.37 9.63 -0.22
N ILE A 12 3.98 10.65 -1.00
CA ILE A 12 3.75 10.52 -2.45
C ILE A 12 5.03 10.11 -3.21
N SER A 13 6.22 10.46 -2.70
CA SER A 13 7.49 10.03 -3.31
C SER A 13 7.85 8.57 -3.05
N LEU A 14 7.20 7.92 -2.08
CA LEU A 14 7.58 6.59 -1.57
C LEU A 14 6.56 5.50 -1.86
N ILE A 15 5.29 5.87 -2.08
CA ILE A 15 4.18 4.97 -2.40
C ILE A 15 3.32 5.55 -3.53
N ASP A 16 2.72 4.67 -4.32
CA ASP A 16 1.71 5.01 -5.31
C ASP A 16 0.38 4.29 -5.07
N ARG A 17 -0.59 4.56 -5.95
CA ARG A 17 -1.92 3.94 -5.91
C ARG A 17 -1.85 2.40 -6.00
N ASP A 18 -0.94 1.86 -6.79
CA ASP A 18 -0.83 0.41 -7.06
C ASP A 18 0.01 -0.34 -6.02
N ASP A 19 0.51 0.36 -5.00
CA ASP A 19 1.05 -0.24 -3.79
C ASP A 19 -0.04 -0.73 -2.82
N PHE A 20 -1.27 -0.22 -2.94
CA PHE A 20 -2.41 -0.74 -2.18
C PHE A 20 -3.03 -1.94 -2.89
N ILE A 21 -3.39 -2.98 -2.12
CA ILE A 21 -3.92 -4.24 -2.68
C ILE A 21 -5.45 -4.20 -2.78
N VAL A 22 -6.11 -3.55 -1.83
CA VAL A 22 -7.56 -3.43 -1.77
C VAL A 22 -8.01 -2.20 -2.56
N GLU A 23 -8.99 -2.35 -3.45
CA GLU A 23 -9.46 -1.25 -4.32
C GLU A 23 -10.04 -0.07 -3.51
N SER A 24 -10.73 -0.33 -2.39
CA SER A 24 -11.23 0.72 -1.50
C SER A 24 -10.10 1.60 -0.96
N HIS A 25 -8.95 1.00 -0.59
CA HIS A 25 -7.77 1.76 -0.15
C HIS A 25 -7.17 2.60 -1.28
N LYS A 26 -7.15 2.09 -2.52
CA LYS A 26 -6.74 2.86 -3.70
C LYS A 26 -7.62 4.09 -3.91
N ILE A 27 -8.94 3.88 -3.87
CA ILE A 27 -9.92 4.97 -4.02
C ILE A 27 -9.73 6.01 -2.92
N ILE A 28 -9.61 5.58 -1.66
CA ILE A 28 -9.41 6.48 -0.53
C ILE A 28 -8.11 7.28 -0.69
N TYR A 29 -7.01 6.62 -1.07
CA TYR A 29 -5.73 7.29 -1.35
C TYR A 29 -5.87 8.37 -2.43
N ASP A 30 -6.48 8.04 -3.56
CA ASP A 30 -6.72 9.01 -4.65
C ASP A 30 -7.56 10.20 -4.18
N LEU A 31 -8.60 9.96 -3.37
CA LEU A 31 -9.45 11.02 -2.84
C LEU A 31 -8.71 11.91 -1.82
N ILE A 32 -7.86 11.33 -0.96
CA ILE A 32 -6.99 12.08 -0.04
C ILE A 32 -6.08 13.00 -0.84
N LEU A 33 -5.42 12.50 -1.89
CA LEU A 33 -4.57 13.31 -2.76
C LEU A 33 -5.35 14.40 -3.49
N LYS A 34 -6.53 14.06 -4.03
CA LYS A 34 -7.36 15.00 -4.78
C LYS A 34 -7.84 16.18 -3.94
N TYR A 35 -8.11 15.96 -2.66
CA TYR A 35 -8.70 16.95 -1.75
C TYR A 35 -7.73 17.42 -0.66
N HIS A 36 -6.42 17.16 -0.79
CA HIS A 36 -5.43 17.47 0.25
C HIS A 36 -5.32 18.95 0.60
N ASP A 37 -5.57 19.84 -0.37
CA ASP A 37 -5.53 21.30 -0.21
C ASP A 37 -6.78 21.87 0.49
N LEU A 38 -7.83 21.06 0.70
CA LEU A 38 -9.04 21.49 1.38
C LEU A 38 -8.89 21.42 2.91
N PRO A 39 -9.58 22.28 3.68
CA PRO A 39 -9.68 22.14 5.13
C PRO A 39 -10.21 20.77 5.53
N ASP A 40 -9.71 20.21 6.64
CA ASP A 40 -9.99 18.83 7.08
C ASP A 40 -11.49 18.46 7.05
N GLY A 41 -12.36 19.33 7.56
CA GLY A 41 -13.80 19.09 7.57
C GLY A 41 -14.42 19.02 6.17
N GLU A 42 -13.98 19.88 5.25
CA GLU A 42 -14.47 19.87 3.87
C GLU A 42 -13.90 18.66 3.11
N ARG A 43 -12.60 18.38 3.27
CA ARG A 43 -11.94 17.20 2.71
C ARG A 43 -12.67 15.93 3.12
N ASN A 44 -12.89 15.75 4.42
CA ASN A 44 -13.55 14.55 4.95
C ASN A 44 -14.96 14.40 4.40
N SER A 45 -15.76 15.49 4.38
CA SER A 45 -17.10 15.47 3.80
C SER A 45 -17.12 15.10 2.31
N LYS A 46 -16.13 15.57 1.53
CA LYS A 46 -15.98 15.18 0.11
C LYS A 46 -15.62 13.70 -0.04
N ILE A 47 -14.75 13.17 0.81
CA ILE A 47 -14.38 11.75 0.82
C ILE A 47 -15.61 10.91 1.21
N ASP A 48 -16.33 11.26 2.28
CA ASP A 48 -17.56 10.59 2.72
C ASP A 48 -18.57 10.49 1.57
N THR A 49 -18.83 11.63 0.91
CA THR A 49 -19.77 11.69 -0.22
C THR A 49 -19.34 10.78 -1.37
N LYS A 50 -18.04 10.65 -1.62
CA LYS A 50 -17.51 9.83 -2.72
C LYS A 50 -17.45 8.35 -2.37
N CYS A 51 -17.15 8.00 -1.12
CA CYS A 51 -17.22 6.63 -0.66
C CYS A 51 -18.66 6.12 -0.50
N ALA A 52 -19.67 6.99 -0.35
CA ALA A 52 -21.06 6.58 -0.11
C ALA A 52 -21.67 5.68 -1.21
N GLU A 53 -21.10 5.68 -2.41
CA GLU A 53 -21.52 4.82 -3.53
C GLU A 53 -20.93 3.39 -3.44
N ASP A 54 -19.94 3.16 -2.57
CA ASP A 54 -19.26 1.89 -2.35
C ASP A 54 -19.22 1.54 -0.85
N VAL A 55 -19.88 0.44 -0.49
CA VAL A 55 -19.99 -0.03 0.89
C VAL A 55 -18.62 -0.33 1.50
N GLU A 56 -17.68 -0.90 0.73
CA GLU A 56 -16.35 -1.22 1.24
C GLU A 56 -15.49 0.04 1.38
N CYS A 57 -15.59 0.99 0.45
CA CYS A 57 -14.98 2.32 0.60
C CYS A 57 -15.47 3.02 1.87
N THR A 58 -16.79 3.04 2.08
CA THR A 58 -17.41 3.66 3.26
C THR A 58 -16.89 3.04 4.56
N LYS A 59 -16.89 1.71 4.63
CA LYS A 59 -16.41 0.96 5.80
C LYS A 59 -14.94 1.24 6.10
N GLU A 60 -14.08 1.15 5.09
CA GLU A 60 -12.64 1.38 5.27
C GLU A 60 -12.33 2.83 5.63
N TRP A 61 -13.08 3.79 5.07
CA TRP A 61 -12.92 5.20 5.42
C TRP A 61 -13.32 5.49 6.87
N ILE A 62 -14.41 4.92 7.36
CA ILE A 62 -14.80 4.99 8.78
C ILE A 62 -13.69 4.40 9.66
N ASN A 63 -13.15 3.23 9.32
CA ASN A 63 -12.05 2.61 10.06
C ASN A 63 -10.83 3.54 10.16
N ILE A 64 -10.49 4.25 9.08
CA ILE A 64 -9.38 5.22 9.05
C ILE A 64 -9.67 6.41 9.97
N GLN A 65 -10.89 6.95 9.94
CA GLN A 65 -11.26 8.09 10.79
C GLN A 65 -11.29 7.75 12.28
N GLU A 66 -11.67 6.51 12.62
CA GLU A 66 -11.69 6.01 13.99
C GLU A 66 -10.29 5.59 14.49
N LEU A 67 -9.32 5.45 13.59
CA LEU A 67 -7.95 5.07 13.93
C LEU A 67 -7.29 6.16 14.78
N GLN A 68 -7.17 5.92 16.08
CA GLN A 68 -6.45 6.82 16.98
C GLN A 68 -4.94 6.62 16.87
N VAL A 69 -4.31 7.38 15.99
CA VAL A 69 -2.85 7.43 15.88
C VAL A 69 -2.30 8.41 16.91
N LYS A 70 -1.58 7.90 17.91
CA LYS A 70 -0.91 8.73 18.93
C LYS A 70 0.37 9.35 18.37
N LEU A 71 0.23 10.44 17.61
CA LEU A 71 1.35 11.15 16.97
C LEU A 71 2.25 11.91 17.96
N GLY A 72 1.81 12.13 19.21
CA GLY A 72 2.50 12.97 20.20
C GLY A 72 3.75 12.37 20.85
N GLU A 73 3.99 11.06 20.71
CA GLU A 73 5.14 10.35 21.31
C GLU A 73 6.15 9.84 20.26
N TYR A 74 5.81 9.89 18.97
CA TYR A 74 6.58 9.29 17.89
C TYR A 74 7.07 10.32 16.88
N ASP A 75 8.25 10.04 16.35
CA ASP A 75 8.73 10.69 15.13
C ASP A 75 7.82 10.27 13.95
N VAL A 76 6.98 11.20 13.48
CA VAL A 76 6.01 10.97 12.41
C VAL A 76 6.70 10.47 11.14
N GLU A 77 7.90 10.96 10.85
CA GLU A 77 8.68 10.54 9.68
C GLU A 77 9.08 9.06 9.81
N LYS A 78 9.58 8.66 10.98
CA LYS A 78 9.88 7.26 11.27
C LYS A 78 8.65 6.37 11.14
N MET A 79 7.51 6.81 11.67
CA MET A 79 6.26 6.04 11.60
C MET A 79 5.80 5.84 10.14
N ILE A 80 5.91 6.88 9.30
CA ILE A 80 5.62 6.78 7.86
C ILE A 80 6.54 5.76 7.21
N HIS A 81 7.84 5.83 7.46
CA HIS A 81 8.80 4.87 6.91
C HIS A 81 8.52 3.44 7.37
N ASP A 82 8.17 3.24 8.64
CA ASP A 82 7.81 1.94 9.18
C ASP A 82 6.54 1.37 8.50
N CYS A 83 5.49 2.18 8.32
CA CYS A 83 4.28 1.75 7.59
C CYS A 83 4.58 1.36 6.14
N ILE A 84 5.34 2.19 5.42
CA ILE A 84 5.70 1.94 4.02
C ILE A 84 6.57 0.68 3.90
N ARG A 85 7.46 0.45 4.86
CA ARG A 85 8.28 -0.76 4.92
C ARG A 85 7.42 -2.01 5.03
N GLU A 86 6.44 -2.02 5.93
CA GLU A 86 5.53 -3.16 6.09
C GLU A 86 4.67 -3.38 4.84
N MET A 87 4.18 -2.32 4.19
CA MET A 87 3.45 -2.44 2.93
C MET A 87 4.31 -3.10 1.82
N LYS A 88 5.54 -2.63 1.64
CA LYS A 88 6.47 -3.18 0.62
C LYS A 88 6.82 -4.63 0.91
N LYS A 89 7.09 -4.95 2.18
CA LYS A 89 7.33 -6.33 2.62
C LYS A 89 6.15 -7.24 2.31
N PHE A 90 4.93 -6.82 2.64
CA PHE A 90 3.73 -7.58 2.34
C PHE A 90 3.55 -7.85 0.84
N LYS A 91 3.77 -6.84 -0.01
CA LYS A 91 3.71 -6.97 -1.48
C LYS A 91 4.76 -7.97 -2.03
N LEU A 92 5.97 -7.96 -1.47
CA LEU A 92 7.01 -8.93 -1.81
C LEU A 92 6.64 -10.35 -1.36
N GLU A 93 6.04 -10.50 -0.18
CA GLU A 93 5.57 -11.80 0.32
C GLU A 93 4.43 -12.38 -0.54
N GLU A 94 3.49 -11.55 -1.00
CA GLU A 94 2.44 -11.98 -1.94
C GLU A 94 3.03 -12.36 -3.30
N SER A 95 3.94 -11.55 -3.84
CA SER A 95 4.65 -11.84 -5.10
C SER A 95 5.43 -13.16 -5.01
N LYS A 96 6.06 -13.43 -3.86
CA LYS A 96 6.72 -14.71 -3.58
C LYS A 96 5.74 -15.88 -3.67
N LYS A 97 4.55 -15.77 -3.08
CA LYS A 97 3.50 -16.82 -3.15
C LYS A 97 3.05 -17.07 -4.57
N GLU A 98 2.82 -16.01 -5.35
CA GLU A 98 2.44 -16.13 -6.75
C GLU A 98 3.50 -16.83 -7.60
N ILE A 99 4.77 -16.44 -7.45
CA ILE A 99 5.87 -17.07 -8.19
C ILE A 99 6.02 -18.54 -7.81
N MET A 100 5.92 -18.90 -6.52
CA MET A 100 5.94 -20.30 -6.09
C MET A 100 4.81 -21.12 -6.74
N ASN A 101 3.61 -20.55 -6.85
CA ASN A 101 2.50 -21.22 -7.53
C ASN A 101 2.76 -21.39 -9.04
N LYS A 102 3.29 -20.36 -9.70
CA LYS A 102 3.67 -20.42 -11.14
C LYS A 102 4.74 -21.48 -11.39
N ILE A 103 5.76 -21.58 -10.54
CA ILE A 103 6.80 -22.63 -10.62
C ILE A 103 6.13 -24.01 -10.59
N ARG A 104 5.25 -24.27 -9.62
CA ARG A 104 4.54 -25.56 -9.49
C ARG A 104 3.73 -25.91 -10.75
N ILE A 105 3.10 -24.92 -11.37
CA ILE A 105 2.34 -25.10 -12.62
C ILE A 105 3.28 -25.44 -13.77
N CYS A 106 4.35 -24.66 -13.99
CA CYS A 106 5.35 -24.92 -15.04
C CYS A 106 5.98 -26.31 -14.90
N GLU A 107 6.33 -26.73 -13.68
CA GLU A 107 6.89 -28.06 -13.40
C GLU A 107 5.91 -29.18 -13.76
N SER A 108 4.63 -29.04 -13.39
CA SER A 108 3.60 -30.03 -13.74
C SER A 108 3.34 -30.13 -15.26
N GLN A 109 3.69 -29.09 -16.01
CA GLN A 109 3.57 -29.02 -17.47
C GLN A 109 4.86 -29.38 -18.20
N GLY A 110 5.96 -29.65 -17.47
CA GLY A 110 7.27 -29.94 -18.06
C GLY A 110 7.99 -28.71 -18.64
N LEU A 111 7.59 -27.49 -18.27
CA LEU A 111 8.17 -26.22 -18.73
C LEU A 111 9.40 -25.86 -17.90
N VAL A 112 10.50 -26.59 -18.13
CA VAL A 112 11.72 -26.52 -17.31
C VAL A 112 12.41 -25.16 -17.37
N GLU A 113 12.57 -24.58 -18.56
CA GLU A 113 13.25 -23.28 -18.72
C GLU A 113 12.50 -22.14 -18.03
N GLU A 114 11.17 -22.11 -18.15
CA GLU A 114 10.32 -21.12 -17.50
C GLU A 114 10.37 -21.27 -15.97
N SER A 115 10.32 -22.51 -15.46
CA SER A 115 10.46 -22.79 -14.03
C SER A 115 11.80 -22.28 -13.46
N LEU A 116 12.91 -22.51 -14.18
CA LEU A 116 14.23 -22.02 -13.77
C LEU A 116 14.29 -20.48 -13.76
N GLY A 117 13.71 -19.82 -14.77
CA GLY A 117 13.61 -18.36 -14.80
C GLY A 117 12.82 -17.80 -13.61
N LEU A 118 11.70 -18.42 -13.27
CA LEU A 118 10.88 -18.05 -12.12
C LEU A 118 11.59 -18.31 -10.78
N ALA A 119 12.35 -19.41 -10.67
CA ALA A 119 13.15 -19.69 -9.48
C ALA A 119 14.23 -18.62 -9.24
N GLN A 120 14.85 -18.10 -10.31
CA GLN A 120 15.80 -17.00 -10.20
C GLN A 120 15.13 -15.70 -9.72
N GLN A 121 13.91 -15.41 -10.17
CA GLN A 121 13.12 -14.28 -9.66
C GLN A 121 12.79 -14.46 -8.17
N LEU A 122 12.42 -15.67 -7.75
CA LEU A 122 12.16 -15.99 -6.35
C LEU A 122 13.36 -15.71 -5.44
N VAL A 123 14.58 -16.04 -5.90
CA VAL A 123 15.83 -15.73 -5.18
C VAL A 123 16.02 -14.22 -5.02
N ASN A 124 15.71 -13.43 -6.04
CA ASN A 124 15.83 -11.97 -5.97
C ASN A 124 14.84 -11.38 -4.97
N ILE A 125 13.57 -11.78 -5.03
CA ILE A 125 12.55 -11.37 -4.06
C ILE A 125 12.96 -11.73 -2.63
N GLN A 126 13.52 -12.93 -2.42
CA GLN A 126 13.96 -13.36 -1.10
C GLN A 126 15.10 -12.48 -0.56
N LYS A 127 16.03 -12.03 -1.42
CA LYS A 127 17.09 -11.10 -1.03
C LYS A 127 16.53 -9.72 -0.68
N GLU A 128 15.56 -9.23 -1.45
CA GLU A 128 14.90 -7.95 -1.18
C GLU A 128 14.18 -7.98 0.18
N ILE A 129 13.41 -9.03 0.47
CA ILE A 129 12.75 -9.20 1.77
C ILE A 129 13.77 -9.20 2.93
N SER A 130 14.94 -9.83 2.74
CA SER A 130 15.98 -9.89 3.78
C SER A 130 16.74 -8.57 3.99
N ASN A 131 16.64 -7.63 3.05
CA ASN A 131 17.27 -6.31 3.12
C ASN A 131 16.32 -5.22 3.63
N ILE A 132 15.07 -5.59 3.92
CA ILE A 132 14.05 -4.74 4.54
C ILE A 132 14.18 -4.81 6.07
#